data_AF-A0A384K1Q9-F1
#
_entry.id   AF-A0A384K1Q9-F1
#
_cell.length_a   1.000
_cell.length_b   1.000
_cell.length_c   1.000
_cell.angle_alpha   90.00
_cell.angle_beta   90.00
_cell.angle_gamma   90.00
#
_symmetry.space_group_name_H-M   'P 1'
#
loop_
_entity.id
_entity.type
_entity.pdbx_description
1 polymer ?
#
loop_
_entity_poly.entity_id
_entity_poly.type
_entity_poly.pdbx_seq_one_letter_code
_entity_poly.pdbx_strand_id
1 'polypeptide(L)'
;MQFLDLAPELVHQILLEAVLTRGILRSLTLKLVCKRFCHDVQFALFESHLLDDYNTWGLVTYWHMDRSRRACNFWHPYLIHRVQNNSDSCPPQFRHIRRIVETLCAETGDDVKTTIETLCWPALRAATHFANNKQPSYFKLDFESDLLCAATYLNIVPVVKRLLQGKLMPKYRRFLFGSPMLLAASTGHKYLLEYL
;
A
#
# COMPACT_ATOMS: atom_id res chain seq x y z
N MET A 1 -11.93 7.22 38.11
CA MET A 1 -11.41 7.76 36.84
C MET A 1 -11.61 6.70 35.78
N GLN A 2 -12.38 7.00 34.73
CA GLN A 2 -12.49 6.09 33.60
C GLN A 2 -11.26 6.28 32.72
N PHE A 3 -10.74 5.20 32.15
CA PHE A 3 -9.57 5.23 31.24
C PHE A 3 -9.76 6.22 30.08
N LEU A 4 -11.01 6.47 29.67
CA LEU A 4 -11.37 7.40 28.61
C LEU A 4 -11.30 8.88 29.00
N ASP A 5 -11.18 9.18 30.30
CA ASP A 5 -11.05 10.54 30.85
C ASP A 5 -9.60 11.05 30.78
N LEU A 6 -8.65 10.19 30.42
CA LEU A 6 -7.24 10.54 30.24
C LEU A 6 -7.04 11.41 28.99
N ALA A 7 -5.97 12.20 29.02
CA ALA A 7 -5.53 12.97 27.85
C ALA A 7 -5.30 12.04 26.64
N PRO A 8 -5.74 12.42 25.41
CA PRO A 8 -5.64 11.58 24.23
C PRO A 8 -4.22 11.06 23.95
N GLU A 9 -3.20 11.87 24.22
CA GLU A 9 -1.79 11.53 24.04
C GLU A 9 -1.34 10.40 24.97
N LEU A 10 -1.80 10.44 26.23
CA LEU A 10 -1.52 9.39 27.21
C LEU A 10 -2.24 8.10 26.85
N VAL A 11 -3.50 8.20 26.40
CA VAL A 11 -4.25 7.04 25.91
C VAL A 11 -3.52 6.40 24.74
N HIS A 12 -3.06 7.20 23.78
CA HIS A 12 -2.32 6.72 22.61
C HIS A 12 -1.01 6.01 23.00
N GLN A 13 -0.20 6.60 23.89
CA GLN A 13 1.03 5.98 24.39
C GLN A 13 0.76 4.64 25.08
N ILE A 14 -0.27 4.57 25.94
CA ILE A 14 -0.65 3.31 26.60
C ILE A 14 -1.07 2.26 25.57
N LEU A 15 -1.82 2.65 24.55
CA LEU A 15 -2.25 1.73 23.49
C LEU A 15 -1.07 1.26 22.63
N LEU A 16 -0.11 2.14 22.32
CA LEU A 16 1.10 1.79 21.59
C LEU A 16 1.93 0.74 22.35
N GLU A 17 2.18 0.96 23.64
CA GLU A 17 2.87 0.01 24.51
C GLU A 17 2.09 -1.31 24.65
N ALA A 18 0.76 -1.24 24.78
CA ALA A 18 -0.09 -2.42 24.82
C ALA A 18 0.01 -3.23 23.51
N VAL A 19 0.07 -2.56 22.36
CA VAL A 19 0.22 -3.20 21.05
C VAL A 19 1.59 -3.88 20.94
N LEU A 20 2.67 -3.17 21.30
CA LEU A 20 4.04 -3.68 21.26
C LEU A 20 4.22 -4.91 22.16
N THR A 21 3.68 -4.86 23.38
CA THR A 21 3.83 -5.94 24.37
C THR A 21 2.93 -7.14 24.13
N ARG A 22 1.70 -6.94 23.60
CA ARG A 22 0.69 -8.00 23.46
C ARG A 22 0.54 -8.52 22.03
N GLY A 23 1.14 -7.84 21.04
CA GLY A 23 1.12 -8.25 19.64
C GLY A 23 -0.19 -7.96 18.89
N ILE A 24 -0.17 -8.24 17.60
CA ILE A 24 -1.23 -7.85 16.65
C ILE A 24 -2.59 -8.45 17.00
N LEU A 25 -2.65 -9.76 17.28
CA LEU A 25 -3.93 -10.45 17.52
C LEU A 25 -4.69 -9.86 18.70
N ARG A 26 -3.99 -9.61 19.83
CA ARG A 26 -4.62 -9.02 21.01
C ARG A 26 -5.01 -7.56 20.77
N SER A 27 -4.21 -6.83 20.00
CA SER A 27 -4.53 -5.47 19.59
C SER A 27 -5.80 -5.41 18.74
N LEU A 28 -5.99 -6.34 17.79
CA LEU A 28 -7.23 -6.43 17.01
C LEU A 28 -8.46 -6.67 17.90
N THR A 29 -8.33 -7.42 18.99
CA THR A 29 -9.44 -7.59 19.95
C THR A 29 -9.78 -6.30 20.70
N LEU A 30 -8.80 -5.43 20.97
CA LEU A 30 -9.07 -4.12 21.61
C LEU A 30 -9.89 -3.19 20.73
N LYS A 31 -9.79 -3.32 19.39
CA LYS A 31 -10.63 -2.55 18.46
C LYS A 31 -12.13 -2.83 18.61
N LEU A 32 -12.52 -3.97 19.21
CA LEU A 32 -13.91 -4.38 19.37
C LEU A 32 -14.60 -3.75 20.59
N VAL A 33 -13.84 -3.08 21.48
CA VAL A 33 -14.37 -2.51 22.73
C VAL A 33 -15.38 -1.39 22.45
N CYS A 34 -14.99 -0.38 21.66
CA CYS A 34 -15.86 0.71 21.25
C CYS A 34 -15.30 1.43 20.00
N LYS A 35 -16.08 2.37 19.44
CA LYS A 35 -15.66 3.14 18.23
C LYS A 35 -14.35 3.91 18.43
N ARG A 36 -14.14 4.52 19.60
CA ARG A 36 -12.90 5.24 19.93
C ARG A 36 -11.70 4.30 19.95
N PHE A 37 -11.81 3.19 20.67
CA PHE A 37 -10.77 2.15 20.67
C PHE A 37 -10.50 1.59 19.27
N CYS A 38 -11.52 1.41 18.43
CA CYS A 38 -11.34 0.96 17.06
C CYS A 38 -10.41 1.89 16.26
N HIS A 39 -10.57 3.21 16.43
CA HIS A 39 -9.72 4.21 15.79
C HIS A 39 -8.33 4.29 16.44
N ASP A 40 -8.27 4.48 17.75
CA ASP A 40 -7.02 4.76 18.47
C ASP A 40 -6.07 3.55 18.44
N VAL A 41 -6.61 2.34 18.58
CA VAL A 41 -5.81 1.10 18.45
C VAL A 41 -5.34 0.89 17.02
N GLN A 42 -6.13 1.29 16.01
CA GLN A 42 -5.68 1.20 14.62
C GLN A 42 -4.48 2.11 14.37
N PHE A 43 -4.52 3.34 14.89
CA PHE A 43 -3.43 4.28 14.77
C PHE A 43 -2.18 3.79 15.50
N ALA A 44 -2.31 3.36 16.76
CA ALA A 44 -1.20 2.75 17.53
C ALA A 44 -0.59 1.52 16.84
N LEU A 45 -1.42 0.70 16.18
CA LEU A 45 -0.96 -0.48 15.45
C LEU A 45 -0.28 -0.15 14.12
N PHE A 46 -0.57 1.01 13.53
CA PHE A 46 0.14 1.48 12.34
C PHE A 46 1.51 2.07 12.69
N GLU A 47 1.61 2.74 13.84
CA GLU A 47 2.86 3.29 14.37
C GLU A 47 3.79 2.22 14.94
N SER A 48 3.25 1.13 15.51
CA SER A 48 4.09 0.07 16.09
C SER A 48 4.92 -0.69 15.07
N HIS A 49 4.61 -0.57 13.77
CA HIS A 49 5.28 -1.24 12.65
C HIS A 49 5.31 -2.78 12.72
N LEU A 50 4.63 -3.41 13.69
CA LEU A 50 4.58 -4.87 13.85
C LEU A 50 4.04 -5.61 12.62
N LEU A 51 3.25 -4.92 11.80
CA LEU A 51 2.68 -5.46 10.56
C LEU A 51 3.70 -5.62 9.42
N ASP A 52 4.93 -5.11 9.58
CA ASP A 52 6.01 -5.29 8.60
C ASP A 52 6.66 -6.67 8.71
N ASP A 53 7.00 -7.07 9.94
CA ASP A 53 7.72 -8.30 10.26
C ASP A 53 6.96 -9.55 9.84
N TYR A 54 5.64 -9.45 9.83
CA TYR A 54 4.77 -10.54 9.42
C TYR A 54 4.74 -10.75 7.90
N ASN A 55 5.64 -10.10 7.15
CA ASN A 55 5.62 -9.97 5.71
C ASN A 55 4.23 -9.46 5.33
N THR A 56 4.02 -8.15 5.28
CA THR A 56 2.72 -7.55 4.94
C THR A 56 2.06 -8.23 3.73
N TRP A 57 2.88 -8.69 2.77
CA TRP A 57 2.48 -9.50 1.60
C TRP A 57 2.13 -10.96 1.92
N GLY A 58 2.81 -11.58 2.88
CA GLY A 58 2.49 -12.86 3.50
C GLY A 58 1.22 -12.83 4.36
N LEU A 59 0.94 -11.77 5.12
CA LEU A 59 -0.34 -11.63 5.84
C LEU A 59 -1.54 -11.50 4.91
N VAL A 60 -1.34 -10.85 3.76
CA VAL A 60 -2.37 -10.80 2.71
C VAL A 60 -2.70 -12.22 2.18
N THR A 61 -1.83 -13.23 2.37
CA THR A 61 -2.12 -14.65 2.01
C THR A 61 -3.14 -15.30 2.94
N TYR A 62 -3.13 -14.94 4.22
CA TYR A 62 -4.03 -15.52 5.21
C TYR A 62 -5.42 -14.87 5.20
N TRP A 63 -5.56 -13.75 4.48
CA TRP A 63 -6.77 -12.94 4.44
C TRP A 63 -7.21 -12.93 2.98
N HIS A 64 -8.08 -13.86 2.57
CA HIS A 64 -8.69 -13.90 1.25
C HIS A 64 -9.35 -12.55 0.89
N MET A 65 -8.56 -11.62 0.34
CA MET A 65 -9.02 -10.25 0.08
C MET A 65 -9.96 -10.16 -1.11
N ASP A 66 -10.10 -11.25 -1.86
CA ASP A 66 -11.04 -11.36 -2.98
C ASP A 66 -12.52 -11.34 -2.53
N ARG A 67 -12.80 -11.48 -1.22
CA ARG A 67 -14.19 -11.47 -0.69
C ARG A 67 -14.44 -10.54 0.49
N SER A 68 -13.43 -9.95 1.11
CA SER A 68 -13.63 -9.13 2.31
C SER A 68 -13.25 -7.66 2.10
N ARG A 69 -14.27 -6.85 1.73
CA ARG A 69 -14.18 -5.38 1.71
C ARG A 69 -13.57 -4.79 3.00
N ARG A 70 -13.71 -5.49 4.13
CA ARG A 70 -13.15 -5.12 5.44
C ARG A 70 -11.63 -5.23 5.52
N ALA A 71 -11.01 -6.24 4.89
CA ALA A 71 -9.55 -6.40 4.91
C ALA A 71 -8.87 -5.30 4.08
N CYS A 72 -9.45 -5.00 2.91
CA CYS A 72 -9.02 -3.86 2.09
C CYS A 72 -9.10 -2.53 2.85
N ASN A 73 -10.20 -2.30 3.58
CA ASN A 73 -10.39 -1.08 4.39
C ASN A 73 -9.41 -0.96 5.58
N PHE A 74 -8.69 -2.01 5.94
CA PHE A 74 -7.67 -1.97 6.98
C PHE A 74 -6.27 -1.83 6.38
N TRP A 75 -5.94 -2.65 5.38
CA TRP A 75 -4.60 -2.69 4.78
C TRP A 75 -4.30 -1.50 3.86
N HIS A 76 -5.30 -0.97 3.16
CA HIS A 76 -5.09 0.20 2.30
C HIS A 76 -4.69 1.44 3.12
N PRO A 77 -5.38 1.81 4.22
CA PRO A 77 -4.92 2.87 5.12
C PRO A 77 -3.55 2.60 5.74
N TYR A 78 -3.23 1.34 6.07
CA TYR A 78 -1.90 0.99 6.57
C TYR A 78 -0.82 1.27 5.53
N LEU A 79 -1.03 0.83 4.28
CA LEU A 79 -0.07 1.03 3.20
C LEU A 79 0.13 2.53 2.93
N ILE A 80 -0.94 3.31 2.92
CA ILE A 80 -0.89 4.78 2.81
C ILE A 80 -0.04 5.36 3.93
N HIS A 81 -0.35 5.03 5.19
CA HIS A 81 0.39 5.51 6.36
C HIS A 81 1.88 5.20 6.24
N ARG A 82 2.24 4.00 5.80
CA ARG A 82 3.64 3.60 5.65
C ARG A 82 4.37 4.31 4.53
N VAL A 83 3.73 4.52 3.38
CA VAL A 83 4.33 5.28 2.27
C VAL A 83 4.45 6.78 2.63
N GLN A 84 3.51 7.32 3.39
CA GLN A 84 3.51 8.72 3.86
C GLN A 84 4.52 8.98 4.98
N ASN A 85 4.72 8.03 5.89
CA ASN A 85 5.64 8.14 7.02
C ASN A 85 6.91 7.31 6.77
N ASN A 86 7.55 7.56 5.62
CA ASN A 86 8.76 6.84 5.24
C ASN A 86 9.93 7.21 6.15
N SER A 87 10.42 6.23 6.90
CA SER A 87 11.67 6.25 7.67
C SER A 87 12.71 5.32 7.03
N ASP A 88 13.98 5.42 7.45
CA ASP A 88 15.02 4.49 6.99
C ASP A 88 14.76 3.03 7.41
N SER A 89 13.98 2.82 8.48
CA SER A 89 13.53 1.51 8.92
C SER A 89 12.40 0.92 8.06
N CYS A 90 11.82 1.68 7.12
CA CYS A 90 10.74 1.18 6.29
C CYS A 90 11.22 0.15 5.26
N PRO A 91 10.45 -0.94 5.09
CA PRO A 91 10.69 -1.89 4.01
C PRO A 91 10.86 -1.21 2.64
N PRO A 92 11.77 -1.74 1.79
CA PRO A 92 12.19 -1.07 0.56
C PRO A 92 11.03 -0.77 -0.40
N GLN A 93 9.97 -1.58 -0.39
CA GLN A 93 8.78 -1.37 -1.21
C GLN A 93 8.06 -0.06 -0.91
N PHE A 94 7.94 0.38 0.34
CA PHE A 94 7.20 1.61 0.68
C PHE A 94 7.98 2.85 0.24
N ARG A 95 9.31 2.81 0.41
CA ARG A 95 10.22 3.84 -0.12
C ARG A 95 10.17 3.88 -1.65
N HIS A 96 10.08 2.72 -2.30
CA HIS A 96 9.95 2.63 -3.75
C HIS A 96 8.65 3.26 -4.27
N ILE A 97 7.50 2.94 -3.65
CA ILE A 97 6.21 3.52 -4.03
C ILE A 97 6.26 5.05 -3.88
N ARG A 98 6.78 5.56 -2.76
CA ARG A 98 6.87 7.01 -2.56
C ARG A 98 7.72 7.68 -3.63
N ARG A 99 8.89 7.13 -3.95
CA ARG A 99 9.77 7.67 -4.99
C ARG A 99 9.06 7.73 -6.35
N ILE A 100 8.28 6.71 -6.70
CA ILE A 100 7.47 6.71 -7.93
C ILE A 100 6.43 7.83 -7.88
N VAL A 101 5.70 7.96 -6.78
CA VAL A 101 4.68 9.00 -6.63
C VAL A 101 5.31 10.39 -6.73
N GLU A 102 6.40 10.66 -6.00
CA GLU A 102 7.11 11.94 -6.04
C GLU A 102 7.60 12.26 -7.47
N THR A 103 8.08 11.26 -8.21
CA THR A 103 8.49 11.43 -9.62
C THR A 103 7.30 11.79 -10.51
N LEU A 104 6.16 11.11 -10.36
CA LEU A 104 4.97 11.40 -11.14
C LEU A 104 4.38 12.77 -10.80
N CYS A 105 4.29 13.10 -9.51
CA CYS A 105 3.78 14.39 -9.05
C CYS A 105 4.69 15.56 -9.48
N ALA A 106 6.00 15.35 -9.53
CA ALA A 106 6.93 16.36 -10.07
C ALA A 106 6.69 16.65 -11.56
N GLU A 107 6.15 15.68 -12.31
CA GLU A 107 5.87 15.85 -13.74
C GLU A 107 4.44 16.35 -14.03
N THR A 108 3.45 15.95 -13.23
CA THR A 108 2.04 16.35 -13.44
C THR A 108 1.63 17.58 -12.63
N GLY A 109 2.35 17.90 -11.54
CA GLY A 109 1.95 18.90 -10.57
C GLY A 109 0.85 18.42 -9.60
N ASP A 110 0.53 17.12 -9.59
CA ASP A 110 -0.49 16.55 -8.71
C ASP A 110 -0.04 16.50 -7.24
N ASP A 111 -1.00 16.40 -6.33
CA ASP A 111 -0.72 16.24 -4.91
C ASP A 111 -0.17 14.83 -4.59
N VAL A 112 0.93 14.80 -3.83
CA VAL A 112 1.62 13.57 -3.43
C VAL A 112 0.70 12.69 -2.58
N LYS A 113 -0.07 13.29 -1.67
CA LYS A 113 -0.90 12.54 -0.73
C LYS A 113 -2.04 11.82 -1.46
N THR A 114 -2.76 12.53 -2.33
CA THR A 114 -3.86 11.94 -3.13
C THR A 114 -3.35 10.88 -4.10
N THR A 115 -2.15 11.10 -4.67
CA THR A 115 -1.54 10.14 -5.60
C THR A 115 -1.10 8.87 -4.88
N ILE A 116 -0.54 8.97 -3.66
CA ILE A 116 -0.28 7.81 -2.80
C ILE A 116 -1.59 7.05 -2.54
N GLU A 117 -2.65 7.73 -2.08
CA GLU A 117 -3.93 7.10 -1.75
C GLU A 117 -4.49 6.31 -2.94
N THR A 118 -4.37 6.85 -4.15
CA THR A 118 -4.83 6.23 -5.38
C THR A 118 -3.95 5.04 -5.79
N LEU A 119 -2.62 5.19 -5.74
CA LEU A 119 -1.66 4.19 -6.20
C LEU A 119 -1.46 3.02 -5.22
N CYS A 120 -1.83 3.20 -3.95
CA CYS A 120 -1.81 2.11 -2.96
C CYS A 120 -2.77 0.95 -3.32
N TRP A 121 -3.86 1.22 -4.05
CA TRP A 121 -4.83 0.22 -4.47
C TRP A 121 -4.28 -0.87 -5.41
N PRO A 122 -3.65 -0.54 -6.55
CA PRO A 122 -3.06 -1.55 -7.41
C PRO A 122 -1.92 -2.32 -6.73
N ALA A 123 -1.12 -1.68 -5.88
CA ALA A 123 -0.08 -2.37 -5.09
C ALA A 123 -0.68 -3.44 -4.17
N LEU A 124 -1.77 -3.09 -3.48
CA LEU A 124 -2.49 -4.01 -2.60
C LEU A 124 -3.16 -5.15 -3.37
N ARG A 125 -3.77 -4.87 -4.54
CA ARG A 125 -4.36 -5.90 -5.41
C ARG A 125 -3.31 -6.88 -5.92
N ALA A 126 -2.16 -6.37 -6.36
CA ALA A 126 -1.03 -7.19 -6.76
C ALA A 126 -0.60 -8.08 -5.59
N ALA A 127 -0.46 -7.51 -4.39
CA ALA A 127 -0.14 -8.25 -3.16
C ALA A 127 -1.03 -9.46 -2.96
N THR A 128 -2.33 -9.22 -3.00
CA THR A 128 -3.36 -10.25 -2.84
C THR A 128 -3.26 -11.33 -3.88
N HIS A 129 -3.08 -10.94 -5.14
CA HIS A 129 -2.99 -11.89 -6.22
C HIS A 129 -1.80 -12.85 -6.05
N PHE A 130 -0.61 -12.34 -5.72
CA PHE A 130 0.56 -13.19 -5.49
C PHE A 130 0.39 -14.08 -4.27
N ALA A 131 -0.20 -13.52 -3.23
CA ALA A 131 -0.46 -14.17 -1.97
C ALA A 131 -1.40 -15.38 -2.13
N ASN A 132 -2.53 -15.20 -2.80
CA ASN A 132 -3.50 -16.27 -3.09
C ASN A 132 -2.90 -17.39 -3.95
N ASN A 133 -1.99 -17.04 -4.86
CA ASN A 133 -1.35 -17.99 -5.76
C ASN A 133 -0.10 -18.66 -5.16
N LYS A 134 0.20 -18.44 -3.86
CA LYS A 134 1.38 -18.98 -3.16
C LYS A 134 2.70 -18.70 -3.90
N GLN A 135 2.76 -17.61 -4.65
CA GLN A 135 3.95 -17.26 -5.40
C GLN A 135 4.96 -16.59 -4.45
N PRO A 136 6.27 -16.86 -4.60
CA PRO A 136 7.26 -16.17 -3.78
C PRO A 136 7.12 -14.66 -3.96
N SER A 137 6.95 -13.95 -2.83
CA SER A 137 6.70 -12.50 -2.75
C SER A 137 7.93 -11.64 -3.10
N TYR A 138 8.98 -12.25 -3.66
CA TYR A 138 10.15 -11.52 -4.12
C TYR A 138 9.81 -10.78 -5.42
N PHE A 139 9.30 -9.57 -5.26
CA PHE A 139 9.28 -8.56 -6.31
C PHE A 139 10.71 -8.07 -6.50
N LYS A 140 11.19 -8.09 -7.74
CA LYS A 140 12.37 -7.30 -8.09
C LYS A 140 11.86 -5.88 -8.34
N LEU A 141 12.07 -5.00 -7.35
CA LEU A 141 11.75 -3.58 -7.49
C LEU A 141 12.53 -3.03 -8.68
N ASP A 142 11.80 -2.52 -9.67
CA ASP A 142 12.36 -2.08 -10.94
C ASP A 142 11.72 -0.75 -11.29
N PHE A 143 12.45 0.33 -11.01
CA PHE A 143 11.89 1.68 -10.99
C PHE A 143 11.18 2.05 -12.29
N GLU A 144 11.79 1.79 -13.44
CA GLU A 144 11.20 2.15 -14.75
C GLU A 144 9.94 1.33 -15.06
N SER A 145 9.98 0.03 -14.76
CA SER A 145 8.85 -0.88 -14.92
C SER A 145 7.68 -0.52 -14.01
N ASP A 146 7.96 -0.27 -12.73
CA ASP A 146 6.95 0.09 -11.74
C ASP A 146 6.42 1.52 -11.99
N LEU A 147 7.26 2.44 -12.49
CA LEU A 147 6.85 3.78 -12.95
C LEU A 147 5.92 3.70 -14.17
N LEU A 148 6.22 2.83 -15.15
CA LEU A 148 5.32 2.59 -16.28
C LEU A 148 3.95 2.08 -15.81
N CYS A 149 3.93 1.13 -14.88
CA CYS A 149 2.68 0.59 -14.33
C CYS A 149 1.87 1.68 -13.60
N ALA A 150 2.54 2.48 -12.77
CA ALA A 150 1.90 3.57 -12.03
C ALA A 150 1.37 4.68 -12.96
N ALA A 151 2.18 5.12 -13.94
CA ALA A 151 1.77 6.09 -14.95
C ALA A 151 0.59 5.58 -15.78
N THR A 152 0.60 4.29 -16.13
CA THR A 152 -0.50 3.64 -16.85
C THR A 152 -1.78 3.67 -16.03
N TYR A 153 -1.72 3.27 -14.75
CA TYR A 153 -2.88 3.27 -13.87
C TYR A 153 -3.50 4.67 -13.68
N LEU A 154 -2.64 5.68 -13.55
CA LEU A 154 -3.02 7.08 -13.37
C LEU A 154 -3.34 7.82 -14.69
N ASN A 155 -3.29 7.12 -15.83
CA ASN A 155 -3.51 7.69 -17.18
C ASN A 155 -2.57 8.84 -17.56
N ILE A 156 -1.32 8.80 -17.12
CA ILE A 156 -0.32 9.83 -17.42
C ILE A 156 0.33 9.51 -18.78
N VAL A 157 -0.42 9.75 -19.84
CA VAL A 157 -0.06 9.38 -21.23
C VAL A 157 1.34 9.86 -21.66
N PRO A 158 1.78 11.09 -21.38
CA PRO A 158 3.11 11.55 -21.78
C PRO A 158 4.24 10.69 -21.19
N VAL A 159 4.11 10.28 -19.93
CA VAL A 159 5.09 9.44 -19.22
C VAL A 159 5.11 8.05 -19.81
N VAL A 160 3.94 7.45 -20.04
CA VAL A 160 3.82 6.13 -20.66
C VAL A 160 4.49 6.11 -22.04
N LYS A 161 4.21 7.08 -22.90
CA LYS A 161 4.83 7.18 -24.23
C LYS A 161 6.35 7.30 -24.16
N ARG A 162 6.86 8.17 -23.29
CA ARG A 162 8.31 8.36 -23.09
C ARG A 162 9.00 7.07 -22.64
N LEU A 163 8.42 6.34 -21.69
CA LEU A 163 9.00 5.09 -21.18
C LEU A 163 9.00 3.98 -22.23
N LEU A 164 7.95 3.89 -23.05
CA LEU A 164 7.86 2.90 -24.13
C LEU A 164 8.81 3.20 -25.30
N GLN A 165 9.00 4.47 -25.65
CA GLN A 165 9.99 4.89 -26.65
C GLN A 165 11.44 4.53 -26.25
N GLY A 166 11.72 4.45 -24.95
CA GLY A 166 13.00 4.00 -24.40
C GLY A 166 13.31 2.50 -24.55
N LYS A 167 12.47 1.74 -25.28
CA LYS A 167 12.53 0.26 -25.42
C LYS A 167 12.28 -0.52 -24.13
N LEU A 168 11.58 0.08 -23.15
CA LEU A 168 11.07 -0.68 -22.02
C LEU A 168 9.97 -1.63 -22.51
N MET A 169 10.35 -2.86 -22.83
CA MET A 169 9.37 -3.90 -23.15
C MET A 169 8.71 -4.35 -21.85
N PRO A 170 7.36 -4.38 -21.77
CA PRO A 170 6.65 -5.00 -20.65
C PRO A 170 6.88 -6.52 -20.70
N LYS A 171 8.07 -6.97 -20.30
CA LYS A 171 8.35 -8.39 -20.08
C LYS A 171 7.43 -8.85 -18.95
N TYR A 172 7.02 -10.12 -18.97
CA TYR A 172 6.26 -10.80 -17.91
C TYR A 172 7.03 -10.83 -16.58
N ARG A 173 7.24 -9.66 -15.96
CA ARG A 173 7.84 -9.50 -14.65
C ARG A 173 6.73 -9.37 -13.62
N ARG A 174 7.02 -9.81 -12.40
CA ARG A 174 6.15 -9.57 -11.24
C ARG A 174 6.34 -8.12 -10.82
N PHE A 175 5.50 -7.23 -11.36
CA PHE A 175 5.48 -5.80 -11.04
C PHE A 175 4.86 -5.54 -9.66
N LEU A 176 5.32 -4.50 -8.99
CA LEU A 176 4.79 -4.07 -7.69
C LEU A 176 3.29 -3.73 -7.76
N PHE A 177 2.85 -3.15 -8.88
CA PHE A 177 1.48 -2.73 -9.12
C PHE A 177 0.66 -3.70 -9.99
N GLY A 178 1.29 -4.76 -10.51
CA GLY A 178 0.69 -5.66 -11.51
C GLY A 178 0.98 -5.23 -12.96
N SER A 179 0.45 -5.98 -13.93
CA SER A 179 0.72 -5.74 -15.36
C SER A 179 0.15 -4.41 -15.84
N PRO A 180 0.91 -3.60 -16.61
CA PRO A 180 0.42 -2.34 -17.15
C PRO A 180 -0.80 -2.53 -18.06
N MET A 181 -0.85 -3.62 -18.85
CA MET A 181 -2.03 -3.95 -19.69
C MET A 181 -3.28 -4.20 -18.83
N LEU A 182 -3.14 -4.96 -17.73
CA LEU A 182 -4.26 -5.23 -16.81
C LEU A 182 -4.70 -3.94 -16.10
N LEU A 183 -3.76 -3.08 -15.73
CA LEU A 183 -4.06 -1.79 -15.09
C LEU A 183 -4.85 -0.89 -16.04
N ALA A 184 -4.38 -0.71 -17.28
CA ALA A 184 -5.09 0.05 -18.31
C ALA A 184 -6.49 -0.51 -18.60
N ALA A 185 -6.62 -1.83 -18.73
CA ALA A 185 -7.91 -2.47 -18.94
C ALA A 185 -8.87 -2.26 -17.75
N SER A 186 -8.39 -2.42 -16.52
CA SER A 186 -9.21 -2.30 -15.30
C SER A 186 -9.69 -0.88 -15.00
N THR A 187 -9.02 0.12 -15.57
CA THR A 187 -9.31 1.55 -15.40
C THR A 187 -10.01 2.17 -16.62
N GLY A 188 -10.14 1.41 -17.72
CA GLY A 188 -10.80 1.87 -18.94
C GLY A 188 -9.94 2.76 -19.83
N HIS A 189 -8.62 2.80 -19.63
CA HIS A 189 -7.69 3.64 -20.41
C HIS A 189 -7.39 3.02 -21.79
N LYS A 190 -8.43 2.93 -22.63
CA LYS A 190 -8.40 2.23 -23.93
C LYS A 190 -7.27 2.71 -24.85
N TYR A 191 -7.03 4.01 -24.91
CA TYR A 191 -5.97 4.59 -25.73
C TYR A 191 -4.57 4.11 -25.32
N LEU A 192 -4.34 3.80 -24.03
CA LEU A 192 -3.04 3.28 -23.59
C LEU A 192 -2.81 1.84 -24.02
N LEU A 193 -3.87 1.05 -24.23
CA LEU A 193 -3.76 -0.34 -24.69
C LEU A 193 -3.22 -0.45 -26.13
N GLU A 194 -3.35 0.60 -26.94
CA GLU A 194 -2.77 0.61 -28.30
C GLU A 194 -1.24 0.73 -28.27
N TYR A 195 -0.66 1.16 -27.15
CA TYR A 195 0.79 1.36 -26.99
C TYR A 195 1.48 0.27 -26.15
N LEU A 196 0.72 -0.51 -25.37
CA LEU A 196 1.22 -1.49 -24.38
C LEU A 196 1.21 -2.92 -24.91
#